data_AF-A0A348UY67-F1
#
_entry.id   AF-A0A348UY67-F1
#
_cell.length_a   1.000
_cell.length_b   1.000
_cell.length_c   1.000
_cell.angle_alpha   90.00
_cell.angle_beta   90.00
_cell.angle_gamma   90.00
#
_symmetry.space_group_name_H-M   'P 1'
#
loop_
_entity.id
_entity.type
_entity.pdbx_description
1 polymer ?
#
loop_
_entity_poly.entity_id
_entity_poly.type
_entity_poly.pdbx_seq_one_letter_code
_entity_poly.pdbx_strand_id
1 'polypeptide(L)' 'GWLEKYALFHLSGETLGVRGVGVEQLVPGMVLGATLFTKTGTKLLSAGTVLTQAVIDKVIQYHREYPVDETVYIKA' A
#
# COMPACT_ATOMS: atom_id res chain seq x y z
N GLY A 1 -11.78 0.14 6.86
CA GLY A 1 -12.05 0.39 8.31
C GLY A 1 -10.83 0.02 9.11
N TRP A 2 -10.67 0.52 10.36
CA TRP A 2 -9.49 0.24 11.21
C TRP A 2 -9.19 -1.27 11.39
N LEU A 3 -10.20 -2.12 11.24
CA LEU A 3 -10.08 -3.58 11.30
C LEU A 3 -9.21 -4.20 10.20
N GLU A 4 -9.16 -3.63 8.99
CA GLU A 4 -8.32 -4.15 7.90
C GLU A 4 -6.84 -3.93 8.16
N LYS A 5 -6.50 -2.80 8.82
CA LYS A 5 -5.13 -2.49 9.24
C LYS A 5 -4.67 -3.49 10.32
N TYR A 6 -5.54 -3.89 11.25
CA TYR A 6 -5.21 -4.86 12.31
C TYR A 6 -5.13 -6.31 11.82
N ALA A 7 -6.01 -6.72 10.90
CA ALA A 7 -6.00 -8.09 10.38
C ALA A 7 -4.67 -8.45 9.71
N LEU A 8 -4.05 -7.49 9.01
CA LEU A 8 -2.76 -7.67 8.35
C LEU A 8 -1.55 -7.76 9.29
N PHE A 9 -1.65 -7.21 10.51
CA PHE A 9 -0.56 -7.30 11.49
C PHE A 9 -0.57 -8.60 12.29
N HIS A 10 -1.72 -9.29 12.41
CA HIS A 10 -1.86 -10.50 13.25
C HIS A 10 -2.04 -11.80 12.48
N LEU A 11 -2.42 -11.73 11.21
CA LEU A 11 -2.38 -12.85 10.26
C LEU A 11 -1.20 -12.58 9.34
N SER A 12 -0.16 -13.42 9.40
CA SER A 12 1.02 -13.34 8.55
C SER A 12 0.59 -13.10 7.09
N GLY A 13 1.24 -12.21 6.34
CA GLY A 13 0.84 -11.86 4.97
C GLY A 13 0.59 -13.06 4.03
N GLU A 14 1.19 -14.21 4.36
CA GLU A 14 0.91 -15.52 3.74
C GLU A 14 -0.55 -15.98 3.83
N THR A 15 -1.27 -15.72 4.93
CA THR A 15 -2.68 -16.12 5.07
C THR A 15 -3.65 -15.25 4.28
N LEU A 16 -3.22 -14.06 3.85
CA LEU A 16 -4.04 -13.12 3.08
C LEU A 16 -3.61 -12.99 1.61
N GLY A 17 -2.58 -13.73 1.18
CA GLY A 17 -2.05 -13.66 -0.18
C GLY A 17 -1.51 -12.28 -0.54
N VAL A 18 -0.93 -11.57 0.42
CA VAL A 18 -0.37 -10.23 0.23
C VAL A 18 1.07 -10.17 0.74
N ARG A 19 1.94 -9.48 -0.01
CA ARG A 19 3.33 -9.22 0.38
C ARG A 19 3.53 -7.74 0.67
N GLY A 20 4.21 -7.43 1.77
CA GLY A 20 4.65 -6.07 2.08
C GLY A 20 5.86 -5.70 1.24
N VAL A 21 5.84 -4.53 0.62
CA VAL A 21 6.94 -3.98 -0.18
C VAL A 21 7.15 -2.51 0.15
N GLY A 22 8.38 -2.04 -0.03
CA GLY A 22 8.69 -0.61 0.02
C GLY A 22 8.11 0.15 -1.18
N VAL A 23 7.94 1.46 -1.03
CA VAL A 23 7.43 2.34 -2.12
C VAL A 23 8.36 2.31 -3.34
N GLU A 24 9.67 2.17 -3.10
CA GLU A 24 10.71 2.04 -4.11
C GLU A 24 10.68 0.71 -4.89
N GLN A 25 9.93 -0.28 -4.38
CA GLN A 25 9.80 -1.61 -5.00
C GLN A 25 8.52 -1.75 -5.84
N LEU A 26 7.71 -0.68 -5.93
CA LEU A 26 6.49 -0.67 -6.72
C LEU A 26 6.81 -0.61 -8.21
N VAL A 27 6.19 -1.50 -8.98
CA VAL A 27 6.24 -1.48 -10.45
C VAL A 27 4.84 -1.48 -11.05
N PRO A 28 4.67 -0.93 -12.26
CA PRO A 28 3.38 -0.95 -12.95
C PRO A 28 2.83 -2.37 -13.11
N GLY A 29 1.51 -2.53 -12.97
CA GLY A 29 0.80 -3.80 -13.07
C GLY A 29 0.55 -4.51 -11.73
N MET A 30 1.21 -4.09 -10.65
CA MET A 30 0.93 -4.59 -9.31
C MET A 30 -0.46 -4.19 -8.81
N VAL A 31 -1.06 -5.00 -7.94
CA VAL A 31 -2.38 -4.74 -7.35
C VAL A 31 -2.26 -4.52 -5.85
N LEU A 32 -2.83 -3.43 -5.34
CA LEU A 32 -2.86 -3.17 -3.91
C LEU A 32 -3.67 -4.24 -3.17
N GLY A 33 -3.04 -4.88 -2.20
CA GLY A 33 -3.66 -5.82 -1.26
C GLY A 33 -4.44 -5.13 -0.15
N ALA A 34 -4.03 -3.92 0.23
CA ALA A 34 -4.69 -3.11 1.25
C ALA A 34 -4.86 -1.65 0.81
N THR A 35 -5.82 -0.96 1.44
CA THR A 35 -6.01 0.49 1.22
C THR A 35 -4.80 1.24 1.74
N LEU A 36 -4.22 2.10 0.90
CA LEU A 36 -3.07 2.93 1.23
C LEU A 36 -3.55 4.23 1.87
N PHE A 37 -3.00 4.57 3.04
CA PHE A 37 -3.27 5.79 3.77
C PHE A 37 -1.98 6.60 3.96
N THR A 38 -2.06 7.93 3.98
CA THR A 38 -0.97 8.79 4.45
C THR A 38 -0.76 8.61 5.97
N LYS A 39 0.37 9.08 6.52
CA LYS A 39 0.57 9.10 7.98
C LYS A 39 -0.50 9.90 8.73
N THR A 40 -1.09 10.90 8.08
CA THR A 40 -2.19 11.71 8.64
C THR A 40 -3.56 11.03 8.54
N GLY A 41 -3.63 9.82 7.98
CA GLY A 41 -4.87 9.04 7.85
C GLY A 41 -5.70 9.36 6.60
N THR A 42 -5.19 10.17 5.68
CA THR A 42 -5.87 10.45 4.42
C THR A 42 -5.75 9.23 3.49
N LYS A 43 -6.88 8.76 2.97
CA LYS A 43 -6.91 7.66 2.00
C LYS A 43 -6.29 8.12 0.67
N LEU A 44 -5.23 7.44 0.24
CA LEU A 44 -4.52 7.69 -1.02
C LEU A 44 -5.05 6.80 -2.15
N LEU A 45 -5.13 5.50 -1.90
CA LEU A 45 -5.53 4.48 -2.87
C LEU A 45 -6.36 3.40 -2.19
N SER A 46 -7.33 2.83 -2.91
CA SER A 46 -8.13 1.71 -2.40
C SER A 46 -7.42 0.38 -2.60
N ALA A 47 -7.72 -0.61 -1.75
CA ALA A 47 -7.38 -1.99 -2.06
C ALA A 47 -7.97 -2.40 -3.43
N GLY A 48 -7.27 -3.25 -4.17
CA GLY A 48 -7.64 -3.70 -5.51
C GLY A 48 -7.26 -2.73 -6.63
N THR A 49 -6.72 -1.55 -6.32
CA THR A 49 -6.20 -0.64 -7.36
C THR A 49 -4.98 -1.24 -8.04
N VAL A 50 -4.99 -1.25 -9.38
CA VAL A 50 -3.83 -1.57 -10.22
C VAL A 50 -2.91 -0.35 -10.26
N LEU A 51 -1.63 -0.58 -9.97
CA LEU A 51 -0.60 0.45 -10.00
C LEU A 51 -0.21 0.74 -11.45
N THR A 52 -0.48 1.96 -11.90
CA THR A 52 0.09 2.52 -13.13
C THR A 52 1.30 3.37 -12.78
N GLN A 53 2.13 3.71 -13.77
CA GLN A 53 3.27 4.60 -13.54
C GLN A 53 2.81 5.94 -12.90
N ALA A 54 1.74 6.54 -13.41
CA ALA A 54 1.19 7.78 -12.86
C ALA A 54 0.72 7.64 -11.40
N VAL A 55 0.20 6.48 -11.01
CA VAL A 55 -0.19 6.20 -9.61
C VAL A 55 1.06 6.06 -8.74
N ILE A 56 2.08 5.35 -9.21
CA ILE A 56 3.36 5.17 -8.51
C ILE A 56 4.05 6.52 -8.30
N ASP A 57 4.13 7.34 -9.34
CA ASP A 57 4.74 8.68 -9.27
C ASP A 57 4.01 9.55 -8.24
N LYS A 58 2.67 9.45 -8.18
CA LYS A 58 1.87 10.11 -7.14
C LYS A 58 2.24 9.60 -5.75
N VAL A 59 2.31 8.29 -5.53
CA VAL A 59 2.70 7.72 -4.24
C VAL A 59 4.10 8.18 -3.82
N ILE A 60 5.07 8.17 -4.74
CA ILE A 60 6.44 8.65 -4.50
C ILE A 60 6.45 10.14 -4.13
N GLN A 61 5.70 10.97 -4.88
CA GLN A 61 5.60 12.40 -4.61
C GLN A 61 5.06 12.66 -3.19
N TYR A 62 3.94 12.03 -2.83
CA TYR A 62 3.37 12.17 -1.49
C TYR A 62 4.28 11.63 -0.39
N HIS A 63 5.03 10.55 -0.67
CA HIS A 63 5.99 9.99 0.29
C HIS A 63 7.20 10.89 0.55
N ARG A 64 7.62 11.68 -0.44
CA ARG A 64 8.67 12.70 -0.27
C ARG A 64 8.20 13.88 0.58
N GLU A 65 6.94 14.29 0.42
CA GLU A 65 6.36 15.43 1.17
C GLU A 65 6.00 15.06 2.62
N TYR A 66 5.60 13.80 2.87
CA TYR A 66 5.29 13.28 4.19
C TYR A 66 5.82 11.85 4.31
N PRO A 67 6.81 11.56 5.19
CA PRO A 67 7.35 10.22 5.30
C PRO A 67 6.21 9.27 5.65
N VAL A 68 5.86 8.30 4.80
CA VAL A 68 4.74 7.36 5.05
C VAL A 68 5.28 6.14 5.80
N ASP A 69 4.46 5.49 6.65
CA ASP A 69 4.83 4.17 7.20
C ASP A 69 5.05 3.18 6.04
N GLU A 70 6.22 2.57 6.01
CA GLU A 70 6.97 2.17 4.81
C GLU A 70 6.47 0.91 4.07
N THR A 71 5.38 0.30 4.51
CA THR A 71 4.95 -0.99 3.95
C THR A 71 3.68 -0.85 3.12
N VAL A 72 3.82 -0.99 1.80
CA VAL A 72 2.72 -1.12 0.84
C VAL A 72 2.41 -2.60 0.66
N TYR A 73 1.16 -3.00 0.86
CA TYR A 73 0.77 -4.40 0.69
C TYR A 73 0.27 -4.65 -0.73
N ILE A 74 0.88 -5.61 -1.42
CA ILE A 74 0.61 -5.99 -2.80
C ILE A 74 0.05 -7.41 -2.82
N LYS A 75 -1.01 -7.65 -3.59
CA LYS A 75 -1.51 -9.02 -3.81
C LYS A 75 -0.43 -9.85 -4.50
N ALA A 76 -0.18 -11.04 -3.97
CA ALA A 76 0.68 -12.05 -4.58
C ALA A 76 0.05 -12.60 -5.86
#